data_AF-W2H5K3-F1
#
_entry.id   AF-W2H5K3-F1
#
_cell.length_a   1.000
_cell.length_b   1.000
_cell.length_c   1.000
_cell.angle_alpha   90.00
_cell.angle_beta   90.00
_cell.angle_gamma   90.00
#
_symmetry.space_group_name_H-M   'P 1'
#
loop_
_entity.id
_entity.type
_entity.pdbx_description
1 polymer ?
#
loop_
_entity_poly.entity_id
_entity_poly.type
_entity_poly.pdbx_seq_one_letter_code
_entity_poly.pdbx_strand_id
1 'polypeptide(L)'
;MLRAFLAVRASLVCRPQTAIGTKAGTIRCAAISSTSRPTKSVPIYLYNARAWVETIAPSLQTFLTLEKHLLVPLRFTVPHGDPKWPEKTWGYPLGLYCKNLRALKQQGKSLPFFTVDDLETLDFPWDMRQRKWDVLVLPALKKFSEINGHCDVPAKYVVPAGDAEWPKVLWGFKLGQTVMSVKYAGTYKAQREGSHEELERIGFSMQSWRIRMWETKIFPALEAFKREFGHCNVNFNFVVPNDEKWPKATRGMRLGATVANIRCRGNYDDMTERDKDKLEAIGFTWSPEDDRWTYKIMPALETFQQVYRSGWVPVDFVVPNEEPWPEASRGLRLGNTFMKIRHTGAYSSYVERDRERLDELGIDFNADITSIQALKAEYL
;
A
#
# COMPACT_ATOMS: atom_id res chain seq x y z
N MET A 1 76.81 -6.40 5.56
CA MET A 1 77.11 -7.62 6.31
C MET A 1 76.02 -8.64 6.04
N LEU A 2 76.40 -9.73 5.37
CA LEU A 2 75.59 -10.92 5.09
C LEU A 2 75.17 -11.68 6.35
N ARG A 3 74.03 -12.37 6.25
CA ARG A 3 73.58 -13.64 6.91
C ARG A 3 72.08 -13.52 7.24
N ALA A 4 71.20 -14.51 7.11
CA ALA A 4 71.25 -15.88 6.61
C ALA A 4 69.83 -16.50 6.67
N PHE A 5 69.54 -17.35 5.69
CA PHE A 5 68.75 -18.60 5.72
C PHE A 5 67.26 -18.72 6.10
N LEU A 6 66.67 -19.68 5.36
CA LEU A 6 65.29 -20.11 5.11
C LEU A 6 64.74 -21.16 6.12
N ALA A 7 63.44 -21.44 5.89
CA ALA A 7 62.63 -22.64 6.23
C ALA A 7 61.79 -22.50 7.52
N VAL A 8 60.48 -22.80 7.55
CA VAL A 8 59.86 -24.12 7.26
C VAL A 8 58.38 -23.96 6.85
N ARG A 9 57.93 -24.83 5.92
CA ARG A 9 56.52 -25.09 5.56
C ARG A 9 55.88 -26.04 6.58
N ALA A 10 54.63 -25.79 6.95
CA ALA A 10 53.68 -26.86 7.32
C ALA A 10 52.24 -26.40 7.04
N SER A 11 51.59 -27.10 6.12
CA SER A 11 50.16 -27.02 5.84
C SER A 11 49.40 -27.87 6.85
N LEU A 12 48.30 -27.36 7.41
CA LEU A 12 47.20 -28.22 7.88
C LEU A 12 45.86 -27.56 7.56
N VAL A 13 45.10 -28.31 6.77
CA VAL A 13 43.70 -28.08 6.41
C VAL A 13 42.84 -28.53 7.59
N CYS A 14 41.87 -27.70 7.99
CA CYS A 14 40.68 -28.19 8.68
C CYS A 14 39.47 -27.33 8.29
N ARG A 15 38.49 -27.96 7.64
CA ARG A 15 37.12 -27.49 7.42
C ARG A 15 36.35 -27.60 8.76
N PRO A 16 35.29 -26.80 9.02
CA PRO A 16 33.96 -27.28 8.63
C PRO A 16 32.90 -26.23 8.23
N GLN A 17 31.98 -26.73 7.39
CA GLN A 17 30.52 -26.54 7.40
C GLN A 17 29.88 -25.16 7.12
N THR A 18 29.44 -25.06 5.85
CA THR A 18 28.10 -24.69 5.36
C THR A 18 27.10 -23.97 6.26
N ALA A 19 26.66 -22.78 5.81
CA ALA A 19 25.27 -22.34 5.91
C ALA A 19 24.89 -21.41 4.73
N ILE A 20 24.05 -21.95 3.83
CA ILE A 20 22.90 -21.35 3.12
C ILE A 20 23.05 -19.87 2.69
N GLY A 21 23.29 -19.65 1.39
CA GLY A 21 23.22 -18.35 0.72
C GLY A 21 22.18 -18.34 -0.39
N THR A 22 21.03 -17.73 -0.12
CA THR A 22 19.96 -17.46 -1.09
C THR A 22 20.36 -16.33 -2.03
N LYS A 23 20.16 -16.53 -3.33
CA LYS A 23 20.49 -15.60 -4.42
C LYS A 23 19.74 -14.27 -4.29
N ALA A 24 20.45 -13.15 -4.35
CA ALA A 24 19.91 -11.85 -4.72
C ALA A 24 20.90 -11.16 -5.67
N GLY A 25 20.43 -10.87 -6.89
CA GLY A 25 21.23 -10.36 -7.99
C GLY A 25 21.82 -8.99 -7.70
N THR A 26 23.15 -8.92 -7.81
CA THR A 26 23.92 -7.68 -7.82
C THR A 26 23.73 -6.98 -9.16
N ILE A 27 23.08 -5.82 -9.18
CA ILE A 27 23.28 -4.85 -10.27
C ILE A 27 24.57 -4.10 -9.94
N ARG A 28 25.62 -4.43 -10.71
CA ARG A 28 26.90 -3.73 -10.72
C ARG A 28 26.71 -2.34 -11.32
N CYS A 29 26.92 -1.30 -10.54
CA CYS A 29 27.51 -0.06 -11.04
C CYS A 29 28.96 -0.04 -10.55
N ALA A 30 29.89 0.10 -11.48
CA ALA A 30 31.32 0.00 -11.24
C ALA A 30 31.78 1.02 -10.20
N ALA A 31 32.01 0.54 -8.97
CA ALA A 31 32.85 1.23 -8.03
C ALA A 31 34.29 1.06 -8.52
N ILE A 32 34.89 2.14 -9.01
CA ILE A 32 36.34 2.21 -9.06
C ILE A 32 36.79 2.16 -7.59
N SER A 33 37.34 1.00 -7.24
CA SER A 33 38.01 0.75 -5.97
C SER A 33 39.11 1.79 -5.78
N SER A 34 38.88 2.75 -4.89
CA SER A 34 39.98 3.49 -4.28
C SER A 34 40.14 2.97 -2.86
N THR A 35 41.24 2.28 -2.64
CA THR A 35 41.69 1.82 -1.32
C THR A 35 41.75 3.01 -0.37
N SER A 36 40.80 3.10 0.55
CA SER A 36 40.70 4.20 1.50
C SER A 36 41.82 4.13 2.54
N ARG A 37 42.79 5.05 2.45
CA ARG A 37 43.59 5.44 3.63
C ARG A 37 42.65 6.14 4.64
N PRO A 38 42.87 5.99 5.94
CA PRO A 38 42.07 6.67 6.95
C PRO A 38 42.27 8.18 6.79
N THR A 39 41.23 8.88 6.32
CA THR A 39 41.25 10.33 6.13
C THR A 39 41.31 11.00 7.49
N LYS A 40 42.44 11.68 7.79
CA LYS A 40 42.53 12.63 8.89
C LYS A 40 41.34 13.60 8.80
N SER A 41 40.61 13.80 9.89
CA SER A 41 39.48 14.73 9.92
C SER A 41 39.96 16.13 9.54
N VAL A 42 39.55 16.63 8.37
CA VAL A 42 39.88 17.99 7.93
C VAL A 42 39.08 18.97 8.79
N PRO A 43 39.73 19.86 9.55
CA PRO A 43 39.01 20.86 10.34
C PRO A 43 38.28 21.83 9.42
N ILE A 44 37.01 22.12 9.76
CA ILE A 44 36.15 23.01 8.96
C ILE A 44 36.18 24.41 9.58
N TYR A 45 36.82 25.34 8.89
CA TYR A 45 36.92 26.73 9.32
C TYR A 45 35.89 27.59 8.57
N LEU A 46 34.77 27.91 9.22
CA LEU A 46 33.69 28.72 8.62
C LEU A 46 34.11 30.18 8.34
N TYR A 47 34.98 30.75 9.18
CA TYR A 47 35.39 32.17 9.12
C TYR A 47 36.72 32.39 8.38
N ASN A 48 37.20 31.42 7.62
CA ASN A 48 38.47 31.54 6.90
C ASN A 48 38.22 32.03 5.45
N ALA A 49 38.48 33.32 5.21
CA ALA A 49 38.29 33.96 3.89
C ALA A 49 39.12 33.30 2.78
N ARG A 50 40.35 32.88 3.10
CA ARG A 50 41.23 32.21 2.13
C ARG A 50 40.66 30.85 1.73
N ALA A 51 40.18 30.07 2.70
CA ALA A 51 39.54 28.78 2.41
C ALA A 51 38.26 28.98 1.58
N TRP A 52 37.51 30.05 1.81
CA TRP A 52 36.33 30.38 1.01
C TRP A 52 36.66 30.56 -0.47
N VAL A 53 37.61 31.45 -0.76
CA VAL A 53 38.00 31.78 -2.14
C VAL A 53 38.71 30.62 -2.83
N GLU A 54 39.59 29.91 -2.14
CA GLU A 54 40.42 28.86 -2.75
C GLU A 54 39.70 27.51 -2.89
N THR A 55 38.75 27.20 -2.00
CA THR A 55 38.14 25.86 -1.95
C THR A 55 36.63 25.88 -1.98
N ILE A 56 35.94 26.63 -1.12
CA ILE A 56 34.50 26.47 -0.92
C ILE A 56 33.68 27.06 -2.07
N ALA A 57 33.88 28.32 -2.43
CA ALA A 57 33.12 28.98 -3.49
C ALA A 57 33.30 28.30 -4.86
N PRO A 58 34.54 27.93 -5.29
CA PRO A 58 34.74 27.16 -6.52
C PRO A 58 34.06 25.78 -6.47
N SER A 59 34.05 25.12 -5.30
CA SER A 59 33.36 23.83 -5.13
C SER A 59 31.85 23.97 -5.29
N LEU A 60 31.24 25.01 -4.69
CA LEU A 60 29.81 25.26 -4.81
C LEU A 60 29.42 25.58 -6.26
N GLN A 61 30.19 26.43 -6.94
CA GLN A 61 29.97 26.75 -8.35
C GLN A 61 30.07 25.52 -9.25
N THR A 62 31.08 24.69 -9.03
CA THR A 62 31.26 23.43 -9.76
C THR A 62 30.10 22.48 -9.50
N PHE A 63 29.70 22.30 -8.24
CA PHE A 63 28.55 21.47 -7.88
C PHE A 63 27.27 21.96 -8.56
N LEU A 64 27.00 23.28 -8.50
CA LEU A 64 25.83 23.89 -9.13
C LEU A 64 25.87 23.70 -10.65
N THR A 65 27.04 23.80 -11.28
CA THR A 65 27.19 23.61 -12.72
C THR A 65 26.89 22.17 -13.15
N LEU A 66 27.32 21.19 -12.35
CA LEU A 66 27.16 19.76 -12.61
C LEU A 66 25.73 19.27 -12.32
N GLU A 67 25.22 19.57 -11.13
CA GLU A 67 23.95 19.02 -10.63
C GLU A 67 22.76 19.96 -10.93
N LYS A 68 23.01 21.20 -11.34
CA LYS A 68 21.98 22.25 -11.57
C LYS A 68 21.17 22.63 -10.32
N HIS A 69 21.54 22.13 -9.15
CA HIS A 69 20.98 22.48 -7.85
C HIS A 69 22.05 22.42 -6.75
N LEU A 70 21.81 23.07 -5.62
CA LEU A 70 22.75 23.12 -4.47
C LEU A 70 22.31 22.22 -3.29
N LEU A 71 21.75 21.04 -3.60
CA LEU A 71 21.40 20.03 -2.59
C LEU A 71 22.62 19.15 -2.30
N VAL A 72 23.67 19.75 -1.74
CA VAL A 72 24.91 19.04 -1.42
C VAL A 72 24.63 17.98 -0.33
N PRO A 73 24.86 16.68 -0.60
CA PRO A 73 24.67 15.62 0.39
C PRO A 73 25.58 15.82 1.61
N LEU A 74 25.10 15.48 2.82
CA LEU A 74 25.86 15.71 4.05
C LEU A 74 27.27 15.09 4.04
N ARG A 75 27.40 13.88 3.49
CA ARG A 75 28.66 13.13 3.40
C ARG A 75 29.41 13.39 2.08
N PHE A 76 29.00 14.40 1.32
CA PHE A 76 29.68 14.74 0.08
C PHE A 76 31.02 15.40 0.39
N THR A 77 32.06 14.75 -0.11
CA THR A 77 33.44 15.22 -0.13
C THR A 77 33.82 15.34 -1.60
N VAL A 78 34.47 16.45 -1.96
CA VAL A 78 34.90 16.66 -3.35
C VAL A 78 35.81 15.51 -3.78
N PRO A 79 35.52 14.83 -4.91
CA PRO A 79 36.32 13.72 -5.40
C PRO A 79 37.78 14.12 -5.63
N HIS A 80 38.72 13.23 -5.29
CA HIS A 80 40.12 13.41 -5.63
C HIS A 80 40.38 13.01 -7.09
N GLY A 81 41.16 13.84 -7.80
CA GLY A 81 41.63 13.51 -9.15
C GLY A 81 40.58 13.68 -10.25
N ASP A 82 39.40 14.21 -9.96
CA ASP A 82 38.40 14.53 -10.97
C ASP A 82 38.70 15.93 -11.56
N PRO A 83 39.03 16.04 -12.86
CA PRO A 83 39.40 17.31 -13.49
C PRO A 83 38.25 18.31 -13.56
N LYS A 84 37.00 17.89 -13.33
CA LYS A 84 35.85 18.79 -13.23
C LYS A 84 35.94 19.70 -12.00
N TRP A 85 36.69 19.28 -10.99
CA TRP A 85 36.86 19.98 -9.73
C TRP A 85 38.25 20.63 -9.68
N PRO A 86 38.38 21.91 -9.27
CA PRO A 86 39.70 22.52 -9.12
C PRO A 86 40.55 21.75 -8.10
N GLU A 87 41.85 21.57 -8.36
CA GLU A 87 42.73 20.72 -7.54
C GLU A 87 42.71 21.09 -6.05
N LYS A 88 42.67 22.39 -5.74
CA LYS A 88 42.61 22.91 -4.36
C LYS A 88 41.34 22.49 -3.60
N THR A 89 40.28 22.10 -4.32
CA THR A 89 39.00 21.70 -3.73
C THR A 89 38.94 20.24 -3.34
N TRP A 90 39.84 19.40 -3.86
CA TRP A 90 39.78 17.95 -3.71
C TRP A 90 39.87 17.51 -2.24
N GLY A 91 39.02 16.56 -1.86
CA GLY A 91 38.96 16.05 -0.49
C GLY A 91 38.26 16.98 0.50
N TYR A 92 37.74 18.14 0.06
CA TYR A 92 37.04 19.06 0.95
C TYR A 92 35.64 18.54 1.31
N PRO A 93 35.26 18.47 2.61
CA PRO A 93 33.95 18.00 3.06
C PRO A 93 32.86 19.07 2.88
N LEU A 94 32.55 19.39 1.61
CA LEU A 94 31.61 20.45 1.22
C LEU A 94 30.22 20.27 1.84
N GLY A 95 29.73 19.03 1.91
CA GLY A 95 28.43 18.73 2.53
C GLY A 95 28.33 19.13 4.00
N LEU A 96 29.41 18.90 4.75
CA LEU A 96 29.48 19.26 6.16
C LEU A 96 29.65 20.77 6.34
N TYR A 97 30.40 21.43 5.46
CA TYR A 97 30.48 22.90 5.43
C TYR A 97 29.10 23.53 5.25
N CYS A 98 28.34 23.13 4.22
CA CYS A 98 27.00 23.65 3.96
C CYS A 98 26.03 23.42 5.13
N LYS A 99 26.13 22.26 5.81
CA LYS A 99 25.34 22.00 7.03
C LYS A 99 25.66 23.01 8.13
N ASN A 100 26.96 23.21 8.39
CA ASN A 100 27.42 24.10 9.45
C ASN A 100 27.05 25.56 9.16
N LEU A 101 27.15 25.99 7.90
CA LEU A 101 26.73 27.32 7.44
C LEU A 101 25.23 27.57 7.70
N ARG A 102 24.37 26.59 7.38
CA ARG A 102 22.92 26.69 7.66
C ARG A 102 22.63 26.74 9.16
N ALA A 103 23.33 25.92 9.96
CA ALA A 103 23.19 25.93 11.41
C ALA A 103 23.59 27.28 12.03
N LEU A 104 24.62 27.92 11.48
CA LEU A 104 25.07 29.25 11.89
C LEU A 104 23.96 30.29 11.70
N LYS A 105 23.32 30.30 10.51
CA LYS A 105 22.20 31.20 10.21
C LYS A 105 20.98 30.93 11.10
N GLN A 106 20.65 29.66 11.35
CA GLN A 106 19.53 29.29 12.24
C GLN A 106 19.76 29.72 13.69
N GLN A 107 21.01 29.78 14.14
CA GLN A 107 21.38 30.26 15.48
C GLN A 107 21.39 31.80 15.57
N GLY A 108 21.07 32.53 14.50
CA GLY A 108 21.11 34.00 14.47
C GLY A 108 22.51 34.58 14.57
N LYS A 109 23.55 33.77 14.32
CA LYS A 109 24.95 34.23 14.34
C LYS A 109 25.29 34.93 13.04
N SER A 110 26.20 35.91 13.13
CA SER A 110 26.69 36.65 11.97
C SER A 110 27.43 35.72 11.01
N LEU A 111 26.98 35.72 9.75
CA LEU A 111 27.67 35.05 8.65
C LEU A 111 29.00 35.74 8.37
N PRO A 112 30.04 35.01 7.92
CA PRO A 112 31.28 35.65 7.52
C PRO A 112 31.03 36.61 6.35
N PHE A 113 31.39 37.89 6.51
CA PHE A 113 30.98 38.97 5.58
C PHE A 113 31.37 38.67 4.13
N PHE A 114 32.54 38.08 3.90
CA PHE A 114 33.08 37.73 2.59
C PHE A 114 32.30 36.61 1.87
N THR A 115 31.33 35.97 2.53
CA THR A 115 30.52 34.89 1.93
C THR A 115 29.14 35.35 1.47
N VAL A 116 28.67 36.51 1.95
CA VAL A 116 27.25 36.89 1.83
C VAL A 116 26.87 37.11 0.37
N ASP A 117 27.61 37.96 -0.34
CA ASP A 117 27.34 38.30 -1.74
C ASP A 117 27.45 37.07 -2.67
N ASP A 118 28.46 36.23 -2.43
CA ASP A 118 28.65 34.98 -3.19
C ASP A 118 27.49 34.00 -2.96
N LEU A 119 27.06 33.82 -1.71
CA LEU A 119 25.96 32.92 -1.36
C LEU A 119 24.60 33.41 -1.88
N GLU A 120 24.40 34.73 -1.94
CA GLU A 120 23.23 35.35 -2.56
C GLU A 120 23.26 35.15 -4.07
N THR A 121 24.40 35.40 -4.72
CA THR A 121 24.60 35.16 -6.17
C THR A 121 24.37 33.70 -6.56
N LEU A 122 24.75 32.77 -5.68
CA LEU A 122 24.57 31.32 -5.88
C LEU A 122 23.15 30.82 -5.59
N ASP A 123 22.23 31.67 -5.11
CA ASP A 123 20.93 31.30 -4.55
C ASP A 123 21.06 30.13 -3.56
N PHE A 124 21.93 30.31 -2.56
CA PHE A 124 22.27 29.24 -1.63
C PHE A 124 21.04 28.79 -0.83
N PRO A 125 20.69 27.48 -0.84
CA PRO A 125 19.48 27.00 -0.20
C PRO A 125 19.65 26.95 1.31
N TRP A 126 19.15 27.99 1.98
CA TRP A 126 19.09 28.09 3.44
C TRP A 126 18.05 27.13 4.02
N ASP A 127 16.87 27.04 3.40
CA ASP A 127 15.85 26.05 3.73
C ASP A 127 15.99 24.80 2.85
N MET A 128 16.57 23.76 3.44
CA MET A 128 16.71 22.46 2.78
C MET A 128 15.36 21.78 2.51
N ARG A 129 14.32 22.11 3.26
CA ARG A 129 12.99 21.53 3.07
C ARG A 129 12.32 22.15 1.85
N GLN A 130 12.33 23.47 1.74
CA GLN A 130 11.86 24.18 0.56
C GLN A 130 12.64 23.71 -0.68
N ARG A 131 13.98 23.69 -0.63
CA ARG A 131 14.77 23.27 -1.79
C ARG A 131 14.51 21.82 -2.21
N LYS A 132 14.30 20.90 -1.25
CA LYS A 132 13.88 19.52 -1.57
C LYS A 132 12.50 19.48 -2.22
N TRP A 133 11.57 20.31 -1.78
CA TRP A 133 10.25 20.42 -2.38
C TRP A 133 10.34 20.83 -3.85
N ASP A 134 11.06 21.90 -4.12
CA ASP A 134 11.17 22.49 -5.47
C ASP A 134 11.93 21.60 -6.45
N VAL A 135 13.00 20.93 -5.99
CA VAL A 135 13.89 20.14 -6.85
C VAL A 135 13.45 18.68 -6.97
N LEU A 136 12.90 18.09 -5.89
CA LEU A 136 12.59 16.67 -5.84
C LEU A 136 11.10 16.39 -5.78
N VAL A 137 10.39 16.93 -4.77
CA VAL A 137 9.02 16.48 -4.47
C VAL A 137 8.03 16.91 -5.54
N LEU A 138 7.96 18.22 -5.84
CA LEU A 138 6.99 18.75 -6.77
C LEU A 138 7.25 18.30 -8.22
N PRO A 139 8.50 18.30 -8.73
CA PRO A 139 8.78 17.75 -10.05
C PRO A 139 8.48 16.25 -10.15
N ALA A 140 8.78 15.47 -9.11
CA ALA A 140 8.48 14.04 -9.11
C ALA A 140 6.97 13.76 -9.08
N LEU A 141 6.19 14.55 -8.35
CA LEU A 141 4.73 14.46 -8.35
C LEU A 141 4.13 14.79 -9.72
N LYS A 142 4.57 15.89 -10.34
CA LYS A 142 4.19 16.29 -11.71
C LYS A 142 4.48 15.17 -12.70
N LYS A 143 5.71 14.63 -12.66
CA LYS A 143 6.11 13.58 -13.58
C LYS A 143 5.36 12.27 -13.35
N PHE A 144 5.11 11.92 -12.09
CA PHE A 144 4.29 10.77 -11.75
C PHE A 144 2.86 10.89 -12.29
N SER A 145 2.24 12.07 -12.17
CA SER A 145 0.90 12.31 -12.71
C SER A 145 0.86 12.28 -14.24
N GLU A 146 1.88 12.78 -14.92
CA GLU A 146 1.97 12.70 -16.38
C GLU A 146 2.02 11.25 -16.87
N ILE A 147 2.81 10.41 -16.21
CA ILE A 147 3.01 9.00 -16.60
C ILE A 147 1.80 8.14 -16.25
N ASN A 148 1.21 8.32 -15.06
CA ASN A 148 0.16 7.43 -14.55
C ASN A 148 -1.27 8.00 -14.75
N GLY A 149 -1.40 9.27 -15.13
CA GLY A 149 -2.69 9.97 -15.19
C GLY A 149 -3.31 10.29 -13.83
N HIS A 150 -2.59 10.06 -12.72
CA HIS A 150 -3.04 10.34 -11.36
C HIS A 150 -1.87 10.61 -10.40
N CYS A 151 -2.13 11.27 -9.28
CA CYS A 151 -1.13 11.59 -8.24
C CYS A 151 -1.06 10.60 -7.06
N ASP A 152 -1.70 9.43 -7.16
CA ASP A 152 -1.69 8.43 -6.08
C ASP A 152 -0.44 7.55 -6.09
N VAL A 153 0.61 8.10 -5.50
CA VAL A 153 1.88 7.41 -5.39
C VAL A 153 1.79 6.29 -4.34
N PRO A 154 2.10 5.02 -4.68
CA PRO A 154 2.18 3.94 -3.69
C PRO A 154 3.22 4.23 -2.61
N ALA A 155 2.95 3.87 -1.35
CA ALA A 155 3.82 4.20 -0.21
C ALA A 155 5.27 3.70 -0.34
N LYS A 156 5.48 2.57 -1.05
CA LYS A 156 6.82 1.98 -1.30
C LYS A 156 7.42 2.37 -2.65
N TYR A 157 6.76 3.24 -3.42
CA TYR A 157 7.23 3.63 -4.74
C TYR A 157 8.56 4.40 -4.65
N VAL A 158 9.49 3.95 -5.48
CA VAL A 158 10.80 4.56 -5.67
C VAL A 158 10.94 4.84 -7.15
N VAL A 159 11.36 6.06 -7.50
CA VAL A 159 11.60 6.44 -8.88
C VAL A 159 12.64 5.51 -9.50
N PRO A 160 12.34 4.82 -10.62
CA PRO A 160 13.28 3.92 -11.27
C PRO A 160 14.58 4.62 -11.65
N ALA A 161 15.72 3.98 -11.39
CA ALA A 161 17.01 4.47 -11.83
C ALA A 161 17.30 3.98 -13.26
N GLY A 162 17.78 4.88 -14.12
CA GLY A 162 18.10 4.55 -15.52
C GLY A 162 16.92 4.71 -16.49
N ASP A 163 15.75 5.09 -15.99
CA ASP A 163 14.58 5.35 -16.83
C ASP A 163 14.69 6.75 -17.44
N ALA A 164 14.63 6.82 -18.78
CA ALA A 164 14.74 8.06 -19.55
C ALA A 164 13.53 8.98 -19.35
N GLU A 165 12.39 8.46 -18.90
CA GLU A 165 11.21 9.28 -18.59
C GLU A 165 11.42 10.13 -17.32
N TRP A 166 12.37 9.74 -16.47
CA TRP A 166 12.64 10.43 -15.21
C TRP A 166 13.91 11.27 -15.28
N PRO A 167 13.87 12.54 -14.82
CA PRO A 167 15.06 13.33 -14.58
C PRO A 167 16.05 12.58 -13.67
N LYS A 168 17.35 12.59 -14.03
CA LYS A 168 18.40 11.87 -13.28
C LYS A 168 18.45 12.22 -11.80
N VAL A 169 18.15 13.47 -11.45
CA VAL A 169 18.09 13.96 -10.07
C VAL A 169 17.03 13.24 -9.23
N LEU A 170 15.99 12.69 -9.86
CA LEU A 170 14.90 11.97 -9.20
C LEU A 170 15.17 10.47 -9.08
N TRP A 171 16.16 9.91 -9.78
CA TRP A 171 16.42 8.47 -9.76
C TRP A 171 16.71 7.95 -8.35
N GLY A 172 16.02 6.88 -7.96
CA GLY A 172 16.11 6.32 -6.61
C GLY A 172 15.41 7.14 -5.54
N PHE A 173 14.73 8.25 -5.89
CA PHE A 173 13.98 9.04 -4.93
C PHE A 173 12.77 8.26 -4.41
N LYS A 174 12.67 8.14 -3.08
CA LYS A 174 11.57 7.46 -2.39
C LYS A 174 10.32 8.35 -2.37
N LEU A 175 9.75 8.59 -3.55
CA LEU A 175 8.60 9.47 -3.73
C LEU A 175 7.41 8.99 -2.89
N GLY A 176 7.14 7.69 -2.84
CA GLY A 176 6.04 7.13 -2.04
C GLY A 176 6.11 7.48 -0.56
N GLN A 177 7.27 7.27 0.06
CA GLN A 177 7.48 7.62 1.46
C GLN A 177 7.39 9.13 1.68
N THR A 178 7.91 9.92 0.74
CA THR A 178 7.86 11.38 0.84
C THR A 178 6.42 11.88 0.74
N VAL A 179 5.61 11.36 -0.17
CA VAL A 179 4.18 11.69 -0.29
C VAL A 179 3.43 11.37 1.00
N MET A 180 3.73 10.24 1.66
CA MET A 180 3.16 9.93 2.98
C MET A 180 3.54 11.01 4.01
N SER A 181 4.79 11.46 4.02
CA SER A 181 5.22 12.57 4.90
C SER A 181 4.56 13.91 4.57
N VAL A 182 4.31 14.18 3.28
CA VAL A 182 3.59 15.38 2.81
C VAL A 182 2.14 15.36 3.28
N LYS A 183 1.47 14.21 3.19
CA LYS A 183 0.07 14.06 3.59
C LYS A 183 -0.12 14.06 5.11
N TYR A 184 0.70 13.29 5.83
CA TYR A 184 0.38 12.92 7.22
C TYR A 184 1.37 13.43 8.28
N ALA A 185 2.64 13.62 7.94
CA ALA A 185 3.67 13.94 8.93
C ALA A 185 3.80 15.46 9.21
N GLY A 186 2.96 16.30 8.61
CA GLY A 186 3.01 17.77 8.71
C GLY A 186 4.32 18.41 8.23
N THR A 187 5.26 17.61 7.74
CA THR A 187 6.63 18.04 7.44
C THR A 187 6.63 19.07 6.33
N TYR A 188 5.84 18.89 5.28
CA TYR A 188 5.75 19.80 4.15
C TYR A 188 4.49 20.68 4.19
N LYS A 189 3.94 20.99 5.38
CA LYS A 189 2.69 21.75 5.48
C LYS A 189 2.79 23.13 4.80
N ALA A 190 3.83 23.90 5.11
CA ALA A 190 4.05 25.22 4.51
C ALA A 190 4.26 25.14 2.99
N GLN A 191 5.05 24.18 2.52
CA GLN A 191 5.29 23.97 1.08
C GLN A 191 4.03 23.58 0.32
N ARG A 192 3.22 22.71 0.92
CA ARG A 192 1.94 22.28 0.35
C ARG A 192 0.95 23.44 0.25
N GLU A 193 0.87 24.28 1.29
CA GLU A 193 0.02 25.47 1.28
C GLU A 193 0.51 26.49 0.24
N GLY A 194 1.83 26.71 0.15
CA GLY A 194 2.42 27.62 -0.85
C GLY A 194 2.35 27.14 -2.31
N SER A 195 2.19 25.84 -2.55
CA SER A 195 2.04 25.24 -3.89
C SER A 195 0.66 24.62 -4.11
N HIS A 196 -0.37 25.14 -3.44
CA HIS A 196 -1.72 24.56 -3.49
C HIS A 196 -2.27 24.46 -4.93
N GLU A 197 -2.13 25.51 -5.72
CA GLU A 197 -2.64 25.55 -7.10
C GLU A 197 -1.95 24.53 -8.02
N GLU A 198 -0.62 24.39 -7.91
CA GLU A 198 0.12 23.36 -8.65
C GLU A 198 -0.30 21.95 -8.24
N LEU A 199 -0.53 21.71 -6.95
CA LEU A 199 -0.96 20.42 -6.43
C LEU A 199 -2.38 20.08 -6.89
N GLU A 200 -3.29 21.06 -6.93
CA GLU A 200 -4.63 20.90 -7.46
C GLU A 200 -4.59 20.58 -8.97
N ARG A 201 -3.76 21.30 -9.74
CA ARG A 201 -3.61 21.10 -11.19
C ARG A 201 -3.16 19.68 -11.55
N ILE A 202 -2.30 19.07 -10.75
CA ILE A 202 -1.85 17.68 -10.96
C ILE A 202 -2.79 16.63 -10.33
N GLY A 203 -3.88 17.05 -9.70
CA GLY A 203 -4.83 16.15 -9.05
C GLY A 203 -4.28 15.52 -7.76
N PHE A 204 -3.36 16.19 -7.07
CA PHE A 204 -2.82 15.71 -5.80
C PHE A 204 -3.89 15.82 -4.71
N SER A 205 -4.45 14.67 -4.33
CA SER A 205 -5.48 14.61 -3.29
C SER A 205 -4.87 14.36 -1.91
N MET A 206 -5.32 15.14 -0.93
CA MET A 206 -5.06 14.89 0.50
C MET A 206 -5.82 13.68 1.03
N GLN A 207 -6.88 13.27 0.34
CA GLN A 207 -7.64 12.09 0.74
C GLN A 207 -6.82 10.81 0.54
N SER A 208 -7.08 9.83 1.40
CA SER A 208 -6.55 8.50 1.21
C SER A 208 -7.07 7.90 -0.09
N TRP A 209 -6.21 7.21 -0.84
CA TRP A 209 -6.63 6.42 -2.01
C TRP A 209 -7.81 5.51 -1.66
N ARG A 210 -7.81 4.92 -0.45
CA ARG A 210 -8.87 4.03 -0.01
C ARG A 210 -10.23 4.74 0.06
N ILE A 211 -10.26 5.92 0.68
CA ILE A 211 -11.46 6.76 0.77
C ILE A 211 -11.95 7.12 -0.62
N ARG A 212 -11.06 7.62 -1.49
CA ARG A 212 -11.47 8.03 -2.83
C ARG A 212 -11.94 6.84 -3.68
N MET A 213 -11.25 5.70 -3.61
CA MET A 213 -11.67 4.48 -4.30
C MET A 213 -13.04 4.00 -3.80
N TRP A 214 -13.29 4.10 -2.49
CA TRP A 214 -14.57 3.78 -1.89
C TRP A 214 -15.69 4.69 -2.41
N GLU A 215 -15.50 6.00 -2.34
CA GLU A 215 -16.51 7.01 -2.72
C GLU A 215 -16.73 7.13 -4.23
N THR A 216 -15.69 6.98 -5.05
CA THR A 216 -15.79 7.19 -6.50
C THR A 216 -16.05 5.92 -7.30
N LYS A 217 -15.70 4.75 -6.75
CA LYS A 217 -15.80 3.47 -7.47
C LYS A 217 -16.58 2.41 -6.71
N ILE A 218 -16.13 2.00 -5.53
CA ILE A 218 -16.70 0.81 -4.86
C ILE A 218 -18.16 1.04 -4.51
N PHE A 219 -18.46 2.11 -3.76
CA PHE A 219 -19.81 2.37 -3.28
C PHE A 219 -20.79 2.67 -4.43
N PRO A 220 -20.48 3.55 -5.41
CA PRO A 220 -21.36 3.76 -6.57
C PRO A 220 -21.56 2.50 -7.42
N ALA A 221 -20.57 1.62 -7.49
CA ALA A 221 -20.72 0.33 -8.19
C ALA A 221 -21.66 -0.61 -7.43
N LEU A 222 -21.66 -0.61 -6.10
CA LEU A 222 -22.61 -1.39 -5.29
C LEU A 222 -24.03 -0.87 -5.45
N GLU A 223 -24.24 0.45 -5.44
CA GLU A 223 -25.56 1.05 -5.69
C GLU A 223 -26.08 0.70 -7.08
N ALA A 224 -25.23 0.81 -8.11
CA ALA A 224 -25.60 0.42 -9.47
C ALA A 224 -25.90 -1.08 -9.58
N PHE A 225 -25.14 -1.93 -8.88
CA PHE A 225 -25.38 -3.38 -8.85
C PHE A 225 -26.72 -3.71 -8.19
N LYS A 226 -27.05 -3.07 -7.06
CA LYS A 226 -28.35 -3.21 -6.39
C LYS A 226 -29.50 -2.79 -7.30
N ARG A 227 -29.35 -1.67 -8.02
CA ARG A 227 -30.35 -1.18 -8.97
C ARG A 227 -30.60 -2.16 -10.11
N GLU A 228 -29.55 -2.77 -10.67
CA GLU A 228 -29.68 -3.66 -11.83
C GLU A 228 -30.16 -5.08 -11.45
N PHE A 229 -29.68 -5.62 -10.33
CA PHE A 229 -29.92 -7.02 -9.94
C PHE A 229 -30.89 -7.19 -8.77
N GLY A 230 -31.30 -6.11 -8.11
CA GLY A 230 -32.20 -6.15 -6.95
C GLY A 230 -31.57 -6.70 -5.66
N HIS A 231 -30.30 -7.10 -5.68
CA HIS A 231 -29.56 -7.63 -4.51
C HIS A 231 -28.09 -7.18 -4.50
N CYS A 232 -27.40 -7.32 -3.36
CA CYS A 232 -25.96 -7.01 -3.23
C CYS A 232 -25.07 -8.26 -3.08
N ASN A 233 -25.57 -9.45 -3.42
CA ASN A 233 -24.74 -10.65 -3.50
C ASN A 233 -23.92 -10.68 -4.82
N VAL A 234 -22.80 -9.94 -4.84
CA VAL A 234 -21.94 -9.84 -6.02
C VAL A 234 -21.11 -11.12 -6.22
N ASN A 235 -21.19 -11.71 -7.41
CA ASN A 235 -20.36 -12.86 -7.79
C ASN A 235 -18.87 -12.47 -7.87
N PHE A 236 -17.96 -13.32 -7.39
CA PHE A 236 -16.51 -13.09 -7.41
C PHE A 236 -15.95 -12.65 -8.77
N ASN A 237 -16.42 -13.24 -9.86
CA ASN A 237 -15.93 -12.95 -11.22
C ASN A 237 -16.61 -11.73 -11.86
N PHE A 238 -17.53 -11.07 -11.17
CA PHE A 238 -18.25 -9.94 -11.72
C PHE A 238 -17.31 -8.75 -11.98
N VAL A 239 -17.31 -8.29 -13.23
CA VAL A 239 -16.64 -7.08 -13.68
C VAL A 239 -17.71 -6.10 -14.15
N VAL A 240 -17.61 -4.85 -13.70
CA VAL A 240 -18.57 -3.81 -14.07
C VAL A 240 -18.58 -3.63 -15.60
N PRO A 241 -19.73 -3.82 -16.27
CA PRO A 241 -19.85 -3.65 -17.71
C PRO A 241 -19.54 -2.23 -18.18
N ASN A 242 -19.11 -2.10 -19.43
CA ASN A 242 -18.93 -0.80 -20.10
C ASN A 242 -20.28 -0.28 -20.64
N ASP A 243 -21.27 -0.10 -19.76
CA ASP A 243 -22.64 0.32 -20.11
C ASP A 243 -22.98 1.67 -19.45
N GLU A 244 -23.86 2.46 -20.08
CA GLU A 244 -24.41 3.72 -19.57
C GLU A 244 -25.13 3.58 -18.24
N LYS A 245 -25.72 2.39 -17.98
CA LYS A 245 -26.33 2.06 -16.69
C LYS A 245 -25.35 2.11 -15.51
N TRP A 246 -24.05 2.07 -15.78
CA TRP A 246 -22.98 2.08 -14.78
C TRP A 246 -22.21 3.41 -14.80
N PRO A 247 -21.89 3.99 -13.61
CA PRO A 247 -21.11 5.21 -13.54
C PRO A 247 -19.76 5.04 -14.25
N LYS A 248 -19.36 6.03 -15.05
CA LYS A 248 -18.15 5.96 -15.91
C LYS A 248 -16.90 5.52 -15.14
N ALA A 249 -16.72 6.01 -13.91
CA ALA A 249 -15.56 5.69 -13.07
C ALA A 249 -15.50 4.23 -12.61
N THR A 250 -16.63 3.52 -12.61
CA THR A 250 -16.77 2.14 -12.12
C THR A 250 -16.52 1.10 -13.20
N ARG A 251 -16.62 1.48 -14.47
CA ARG A 251 -16.57 0.57 -15.62
C ARG A 251 -15.22 -0.18 -15.70
N GLY A 252 -15.28 -1.49 -15.96
CA GLY A 252 -14.12 -2.37 -15.98
C GLY A 252 -13.56 -2.74 -14.59
N MET A 253 -14.15 -2.25 -13.49
CA MET A 253 -13.73 -2.62 -12.15
C MET A 253 -14.14 -4.06 -11.84
N ARG A 254 -13.22 -4.85 -11.28
CA ARG A 254 -13.48 -6.19 -10.72
C ARG A 254 -14.22 -6.06 -9.38
N LEU A 255 -15.48 -5.65 -9.44
CA LEU A 255 -16.31 -5.43 -8.25
C LEU A 255 -16.47 -6.72 -7.43
N GLY A 256 -16.65 -7.87 -8.09
CA GLY A 256 -16.78 -9.18 -7.42
C GLY A 256 -15.58 -9.53 -6.53
N ALA A 257 -14.38 -9.47 -7.08
CA ALA A 257 -13.15 -9.71 -6.34
C ALA A 257 -12.94 -8.67 -5.22
N THR A 258 -13.36 -7.42 -5.45
CA THR A 258 -13.29 -6.36 -4.43
C THR A 258 -14.22 -6.66 -3.26
N VAL A 259 -15.47 -7.02 -3.52
CA VAL A 259 -16.47 -7.42 -2.51
C VAL A 259 -16.03 -8.66 -1.74
N ALA A 260 -15.47 -9.67 -2.42
CA ALA A 260 -14.94 -10.86 -1.74
C ALA A 260 -13.78 -10.51 -0.80
N ASN A 261 -12.90 -9.59 -1.19
CA ASN A 261 -11.82 -9.12 -0.31
C ASN A 261 -12.36 -8.29 0.87
N ILE A 262 -13.42 -7.51 0.67
CA ILE A 262 -14.11 -6.80 1.77
C ILE A 262 -14.64 -7.81 2.79
N ARG A 263 -15.34 -8.86 2.32
CA ARG A 263 -15.91 -9.90 3.19
C ARG A 263 -14.86 -10.75 3.90
N CYS A 264 -13.80 -11.17 3.20
CA CYS A 264 -12.92 -12.25 3.69
C CYS A 264 -11.56 -11.77 4.21
N ARG A 265 -11.09 -10.57 3.84
CA ARG A 265 -9.72 -10.09 4.15
C ARG A 265 -9.68 -8.85 5.02
N GLY A 266 -10.84 -8.31 5.41
CA GLY A 266 -10.92 -7.03 6.12
C GLY A 266 -10.50 -5.83 5.25
N ASN A 267 -10.54 -5.99 3.92
CA ASN A 267 -10.22 -4.88 3.04
C ASN A 267 -11.36 -3.85 3.15
N TYR A 268 -10.99 -2.63 3.54
CA TYR A 268 -11.89 -1.48 3.69
C TYR A 268 -12.75 -1.51 4.95
N ASP A 269 -12.36 -2.26 5.99
CA ASP A 269 -13.06 -2.28 7.30
C ASP A 269 -13.33 -0.87 7.85
N ASP A 270 -12.32 0.00 7.75
CA ASP A 270 -12.40 1.41 8.12
C ASP A 270 -13.50 2.17 7.34
N MET A 271 -13.71 1.84 6.07
CA MET A 271 -14.74 2.46 5.24
C MET A 271 -16.10 1.81 5.47
N THR A 272 -16.16 0.49 5.65
CA THR A 272 -17.41 -0.21 5.90
C THR A 272 -18.00 0.12 7.26
N GLU A 273 -17.16 0.36 8.26
CA GLU A 273 -17.59 0.84 9.57
C GLU A 273 -18.12 2.27 9.47
N ARG A 274 -17.40 3.16 8.76
CA ARG A 274 -17.82 4.54 8.51
C ARG A 274 -19.16 4.64 7.78
N ASP A 275 -19.36 3.82 6.75
CA ASP A 275 -20.53 3.85 5.86
C ASP A 275 -21.50 2.68 6.12
N LYS A 276 -21.55 2.15 7.36
CA LYS A 276 -22.39 1.01 7.75
C LYS A 276 -23.86 1.19 7.38
N ASP A 277 -24.45 2.34 7.72
CA ASP A 277 -25.86 2.63 7.45
C ASP A 277 -26.16 2.63 5.94
N LYS A 278 -25.20 3.08 5.12
CA LYS A 278 -25.34 3.07 3.67
C LYS A 278 -25.29 1.66 3.10
N LEU A 279 -24.43 0.80 3.66
CA LEU A 279 -24.36 -0.61 3.29
C LEU A 279 -25.62 -1.37 3.71
N GLU A 280 -26.19 -1.03 4.88
CA GLU A 280 -27.46 -1.57 5.35
C GLU A 280 -28.63 -1.14 4.44
N ALA A 281 -28.69 0.13 4.05
CA ALA A 281 -29.72 0.66 3.15
C ALA A 281 -29.75 -0.03 1.77
N ILE A 282 -28.60 -0.43 1.23
CA ILE A 282 -28.54 -1.19 -0.03
C ILE A 282 -28.71 -2.71 0.17
N GLY A 283 -28.81 -3.17 1.42
CA GLY A 283 -28.89 -4.59 1.78
C GLY A 283 -27.62 -5.34 1.40
N PHE A 284 -26.44 -4.82 1.76
CA PHE A 284 -25.16 -5.44 1.47
C PHE A 284 -25.02 -6.80 2.18
N THR A 285 -25.01 -7.87 1.39
CA THR A 285 -24.79 -9.24 1.89
C THR A 285 -23.35 -9.38 2.40
N TRP A 286 -23.18 -9.60 3.70
CA TRP A 286 -21.87 -9.86 4.31
C TRP A 286 -21.45 -11.32 4.15
N SER A 287 -22.39 -12.24 4.35
CA SER A 287 -22.19 -13.67 4.23
C SER A 287 -23.30 -14.26 3.35
N PRO A 288 -23.03 -14.59 2.08
CA PRO A 288 -24.01 -15.21 1.19
C PRO A 288 -24.57 -16.53 1.75
N GLU A 289 -23.75 -17.30 2.47
CA GLU A 289 -24.19 -18.53 3.14
C GLU A 289 -25.16 -18.23 4.30
N ASP A 290 -24.87 -17.20 5.09
CA ASP A 290 -25.74 -16.79 6.20
C ASP A 290 -27.08 -16.24 5.69
N ASP A 291 -27.05 -15.36 4.68
CA ASP A 291 -28.27 -14.84 4.07
C ASP A 291 -29.13 -15.98 3.51
N ARG A 292 -28.49 -16.97 2.88
CA ARG A 292 -29.19 -18.14 2.36
C ARG A 292 -29.77 -19.00 3.48
N TRP A 293 -29.04 -19.19 4.57
CA TRP A 293 -29.52 -19.94 5.73
C TRP A 293 -30.71 -19.22 6.38
N THR A 294 -30.51 -17.96 6.76
CA THR A 294 -31.44 -17.14 7.55
C THR A 294 -32.70 -16.77 6.78
N TYR A 295 -32.61 -16.41 5.50
CA TYR A 295 -33.76 -15.92 4.74
C TYR A 295 -34.38 -16.93 3.77
N LYS A 296 -33.72 -18.07 3.51
CA LYS A 296 -34.24 -19.09 2.58
C LYS A 296 -34.40 -20.47 3.21
N ILE A 297 -33.35 -21.01 3.82
CA ILE A 297 -33.36 -22.39 4.34
C ILE A 297 -34.20 -22.47 5.60
N MET A 298 -33.94 -21.64 6.61
CA MET A 298 -34.68 -21.66 7.88
C MET A 298 -36.19 -21.42 7.70
N PRO A 299 -36.64 -20.37 6.97
CA PRO A 299 -38.07 -20.18 6.72
C PRO A 299 -38.71 -21.34 5.95
N ALA A 300 -37.97 -21.96 5.02
CA ALA A 300 -38.47 -23.14 4.30
C ALA A 300 -38.61 -24.35 5.23
N LEU A 301 -37.69 -24.57 6.17
CA LEU A 301 -37.79 -25.64 7.17
C LEU A 301 -38.96 -25.39 8.13
N GLU A 302 -39.17 -24.16 8.57
CA GLU A 302 -40.31 -23.75 9.39
C GLU A 302 -41.64 -24.03 8.68
N THR A 303 -41.78 -23.58 7.42
CA THR A 303 -42.99 -23.86 6.62
C THR A 303 -43.17 -25.35 6.35
N PHE A 304 -42.08 -26.09 6.08
CA PHE A 304 -42.16 -27.54 5.88
C PHE A 304 -42.69 -28.26 7.12
N GLN A 305 -42.19 -27.88 8.30
CA GLN A 305 -42.68 -28.41 9.58
C GLN A 305 -44.16 -28.08 9.78
N GLN A 306 -44.58 -26.85 9.46
CA GLN A 306 -45.97 -26.42 9.62
C GLN A 306 -46.94 -27.22 8.73
N VAL A 307 -46.58 -27.44 7.46
CA VAL A 307 -47.41 -28.11 6.45
C VAL A 307 -47.41 -29.63 6.65
N TYR A 308 -46.24 -30.24 6.82
CA TYR A 308 -46.09 -31.70 6.81
C TYR A 308 -45.94 -32.32 8.20
N ARG A 309 -45.80 -31.51 9.27
CA ARG A 309 -45.60 -31.98 10.65
C ARG A 309 -44.48 -33.03 10.75
N SER A 310 -43.38 -32.77 10.03
CA SER A 310 -42.23 -33.66 9.92
C SER A 310 -40.95 -32.86 9.97
N GLY A 311 -40.00 -33.31 10.79
CA GLY A 311 -38.63 -32.80 10.80
C GLY A 311 -37.74 -33.43 9.72
N TRP A 312 -38.24 -34.43 8.99
CA TRP A 312 -37.50 -35.09 7.92
C TRP A 312 -37.96 -34.60 6.55
N VAL A 313 -37.02 -33.99 5.80
CA VAL A 313 -37.26 -33.50 4.44
C VAL A 313 -36.82 -34.55 3.41
N PRO A 314 -37.71 -35.04 2.53
CA PRO A 314 -37.36 -35.96 1.45
C PRO A 314 -36.33 -35.37 0.50
N VAL A 315 -35.39 -36.18 -0.02
CA VAL A 315 -34.26 -35.73 -0.86
C VAL A 315 -34.70 -34.93 -2.09
N ASP A 316 -35.77 -35.37 -2.74
CA ASP A 316 -36.28 -34.77 -3.96
C ASP A 316 -37.25 -33.60 -3.71
N PHE A 317 -37.47 -33.23 -2.44
CA PHE A 317 -38.38 -32.16 -2.11
C PHE A 317 -37.85 -30.80 -2.59
N VAL A 318 -38.67 -30.13 -3.39
CA VAL A 318 -38.46 -28.78 -3.88
C VAL A 318 -39.58 -27.90 -3.33
N VAL A 319 -39.22 -26.74 -2.78
CA VAL A 319 -40.18 -25.79 -2.22
C VAL A 319 -41.15 -25.34 -3.32
N PRO A 320 -42.47 -25.57 -3.16
CA PRO A 320 -43.49 -25.12 -4.09
C PRO A 320 -43.52 -23.61 -4.29
N ASN A 321 -44.00 -23.14 -5.44
CA ASN A 321 -44.10 -21.71 -5.77
C ASN A 321 -45.41 -21.06 -5.27
N GLU A 322 -46.03 -21.61 -4.23
CA GLU A 322 -47.37 -21.26 -3.77
C GLU A 322 -47.36 -20.91 -2.27
N GLU A 323 -48.40 -20.26 -1.77
CA GLU A 323 -48.59 -20.09 -0.33
C GLU A 323 -48.77 -21.46 0.36
N PRO A 324 -48.26 -21.68 1.59
CA PRO A 324 -47.68 -20.71 2.54
C PRO A 324 -46.16 -20.48 2.40
N TRP A 325 -45.53 -20.91 1.30
CA TRP A 325 -44.07 -20.87 1.18
C TRP A 325 -43.53 -19.44 0.95
N PRO A 326 -42.52 -19.01 1.73
CA PRO A 326 -41.88 -17.71 1.56
C PRO A 326 -41.32 -17.53 0.16
N GLU A 327 -41.53 -16.36 -0.46
CA GLU A 327 -41.11 -16.09 -1.84
C GLU A 327 -39.61 -16.33 -2.07
N ALA A 328 -38.77 -15.98 -1.10
CA ALA A 328 -37.33 -16.17 -1.16
C ALA A 328 -36.89 -17.65 -1.18
N SER A 329 -37.76 -18.54 -0.68
CA SER A 329 -37.53 -19.99 -0.57
C SER A 329 -38.13 -20.78 -1.74
N ARG A 330 -39.02 -20.18 -2.54
CA ARG A 330 -39.68 -20.83 -3.68
C ARG A 330 -38.67 -21.40 -4.69
N GLY A 331 -38.87 -22.65 -5.10
CA GLY A 331 -37.95 -23.37 -6.00
C GLY A 331 -36.65 -23.86 -5.36
N LEU A 332 -36.43 -23.64 -4.06
CA LEU A 332 -35.29 -24.19 -3.35
C LEU A 332 -35.39 -25.72 -3.30
N ARG A 333 -34.34 -26.42 -3.75
CA ARG A 333 -34.18 -27.87 -3.55
C ARG A 333 -33.85 -28.15 -2.08
N LEU A 334 -34.84 -28.01 -1.22
CA LEU A 334 -34.70 -28.08 0.23
C LEU A 334 -34.26 -29.47 0.66
N GLY A 335 -34.76 -30.54 0.04
CA GLY A 335 -34.33 -31.92 0.30
C GLY A 335 -32.84 -32.17 0.05
N ASN A 336 -32.33 -31.72 -1.10
CA ASN A 336 -30.90 -31.81 -1.42
C ASN A 336 -30.05 -30.98 -0.44
N THR A 337 -30.55 -29.80 -0.07
CA THR A 337 -29.88 -28.92 0.90
C THR A 337 -29.83 -29.57 2.28
N PHE A 338 -30.93 -30.17 2.73
CA PHE A 338 -31.06 -30.92 3.98
C PHE A 338 -30.03 -32.08 4.02
N MET A 339 -29.96 -32.88 2.95
CA MET A 339 -28.99 -33.98 2.87
C MET A 339 -27.54 -33.50 2.84
N LYS A 340 -27.25 -32.36 2.21
CA LYS A 340 -25.90 -31.77 2.25
C LYS A 340 -25.51 -31.33 3.66
N ILE A 341 -26.43 -30.69 4.39
CA ILE A 341 -26.20 -30.29 5.78
C ILE A 341 -25.83 -31.53 6.62
N ARG A 342 -26.61 -32.62 6.49
CA ARG A 342 -26.37 -33.89 7.17
C ARG A 342 -25.04 -34.55 6.80
N HIS A 343 -24.79 -34.79 5.51
CA HIS A 343 -23.69 -35.66 5.09
C HIS A 343 -22.34 -34.95 4.98
N THR A 344 -22.33 -33.67 4.63
CA THR A 344 -21.08 -32.93 4.40
C THR A 344 -20.76 -31.93 5.51
N GLY A 345 -21.65 -31.78 6.50
CA GLY A 345 -21.53 -30.73 7.52
C GLY A 345 -21.67 -29.32 6.93
N ALA A 346 -22.30 -29.18 5.76
CA ALA A 346 -22.56 -27.86 5.19
C ALA A 346 -23.44 -27.07 6.16
N TYR A 347 -23.14 -25.79 6.37
CA TYR A 347 -23.85 -24.93 7.31
C TYR A 347 -23.74 -25.33 8.80
N SER A 348 -22.79 -26.17 9.21
CA SER A 348 -22.64 -26.63 10.60
C SER A 348 -22.64 -25.50 11.64
N SER A 349 -21.91 -24.41 11.38
CA SER A 349 -21.88 -23.24 12.28
C SER A 349 -23.24 -22.55 12.43
N TYR A 350 -24.08 -22.57 11.38
CA TYR A 350 -25.42 -21.98 11.43
C TYR A 350 -26.43 -22.93 12.09
N VAL A 351 -26.28 -24.23 11.88
CA VAL A 351 -27.03 -25.27 12.61
C VAL A 351 -26.76 -25.16 14.11
N GLU A 352 -25.49 -24.96 14.50
CA GLU A 352 -25.12 -24.75 15.90
C GLU A 352 -25.71 -23.45 16.46
N ARG A 353 -25.67 -22.36 15.68
CA ARG A 353 -26.25 -21.06 16.06
C ARG A 353 -27.76 -21.12 16.27
N ASP A 354 -28.49 -21.80 15.38
CA ASP A 354 -29.96 -21.88 15.39
C ASP A 354 -30.46 -23.22 15.98
N ARG A 355 -29.65 -23.90 16.80
CA ARG A 355 -29.95 -25.25 17.34
C ARG A 355 -31.30 -25.29 18.07
N GLU A 356 -31.53 -24.36 18.99
CA GLU A 356 -32.77 -24.32 19.79
C GLU A 356 -34.01 -24.21 18.88
N ARG A 357 -33.94 -23.38 17.85
CA ARG A 357 -35.03 -23.23 16.86
C ARG A 357 -35.25 -24.52 16.05
N LEU A 358 -34.19 -25.24 15.72
CA LEU A 358 -34.29 -26.51 14.99
C LEU A 358 -34.86 -27.62 15.87
N ASP A 359 -34.48 -27.65 17.15
CA ASP A 359 -35.00 -28.60 18.14
C ASP A 359 -36.52 -28.38 18.36
N GLU A 360 -36.98 -27.12 18.44
CA GLU A 360 -38.41 -26.77 18.50
C GLU A 360 -39.20 -27.25 17.26
N LEU A 361 -38.55 -27.26 16.09
CA LEU A 361 -39.14 -27.78 14.85
C LEU A 361 -39.08 -29.31 14.77
N GLY A 362 -38.40 -29.98 15.70
CA GLY A 362 -38.16 -31.42 15.68
C GLY A 362 -37.22 -31.86 14.55
N ILE A 363 -36.33 -30.97 14.10
CA ILE A 363 -35.37 -31.22 13.02
C ILE A 363 -34.02 -31.60 13.63
N ASP A 364 -33.70 -32.89 13.60
CA ASP A 364 -32.36 -33.38 13.95
C ASP A 364 -31.65 -33.88 12.68
N PHE A 365 -30.57 -33.17 12.30
CA PHE A 365 -29.76 -33.53 11.15
C PHE A 365 -28.90 -34.79 11.39
N ASN A 366 -28.68 -35.20 12.65
CA ASN A 366 -27.87 -36.36 13.02
C ASN A 366 -28.71 -37.63 13.24
N ALA A 367 -30.02 -37.53 13.51
CA ALA A 367 -30.90 -38.68 13.75
C ALA A 367 -31.17 -39.49 12.49
N ASP A 368 -31.15 -40.83 12.55
CA ASP A 368 -31.53 -41.69 11.42
C ASP A 368 -33.05 -41.68 11.17
N ILE A 369 -33.43 -41.83 9.89
CA ILE A 369 -34.85 -41.81 9.47
C ILE A 369 -35.68 -42.88 10.20
N THR A 370 -35.05 -44.02 10.50
CA THR A 370 -35.61 -45.13 11.27
C THR A 370 -35.88 -44.75 12.72
N SER A 371 -35.04 -43.91 13.33
CA SER A 371 -35.25 -43.39 14.69
C SER A 371 -36.43 -42.42 14.75
N ILE A 372 -36.64 -41.60 13.71
CA ILE A 372 -37.75 -40.62 13.65
C ILE A 372 -39.09 -41.32 13.39
N GLN A 373 -39.11 -42.36 12.55
CA GLN A 373 -40.31 -43.17 12.32
C GLN A 373 -40.69 -44.00 13.56
N ALA A 374 -39.70 -44.47 14.33
CA ALA A 374 -39.94 -45.17 15.59
C ALA A 374 -40.55 -44.24 16.67
N LEU A 375 -40.05 -43.00 16.79
CA LEU A 375 -40.61 -42.01 17.73
C LEU A 375 -42.06 -41.61 17.39
N LYS A 376 -42.44 -41.60 16.11
CA LYS A 376 -43.84 -41.36 15.71
C LYS A 376 -44.76 -42.56 16.00
N ALA A 377 -44.22 -43.77 16.09
CA ALA A 377 -44.98 -44.97 16.39
C ALA A 377 -45.20 -45.19 17.90
N GLU A 378 -44.40 -44.58 18.77
CA GLU A 378 -44.58 -44.64 20.24
C GLU A 378 -45.58 -43.60 20.79
N TYR A 379 -46.03 -42.64 19.97
CA TYR A 379 -46.97 -41.57 20.34
C TYR A 379 -48.32 -41.63 19.60
N LEU A 380 -48.62 -42.74 18.93
CA LEU A 380 -49.94 -43.10 18.37
C LEU A 380 -50.43 -44.37 19.06
#